data_AF-A0A927ZS32-F1
#
_entry.id   AF-A0A927ZS32-F1
#
_cell.length_a   1.000
_cell.length_b   1.000
_cell.length_c   1.000
_cell.angle_alpha   90.00
_cell.angle_beta   90.00
_cell.angle_gamma   90.00
#
_symmetry.space_group_name_H-M   'P 1'
#
loop_
_entity.id
_entity.type
_entity.pdbx_description
1 polymer ?
#
loop_
_entity_poly.entity_id
_entity_poly.type
_entity_poly.pdbx_seq_one_letter_code
_entity_poly.pdbx_strand_id
1 'polypeptide(L)'
;MRKKQLRKVYGGRHYKKNQVWNLVDYLAKDIANGVRQFRHMDRYGVPTKEDGCPMTEEEWNAILDKIIWAFEEIAGDEPNDPRLAVMGEMLDAFPNAWEYERLEDGSRKSWLSKDAQAFLDAREEETAKAHDAYKARIEEGKQLFVKYIGALWD
;
A
#
# COMPACT_ATOMS: atom_id res chain seq x y z
N MET A 1 22.78 8.48 -22.29
CA MET A 1 22.65 9.96 -22.20
C MET A 1 23.36 10.46 -20.94
N ARG A 2 24.20 11.50 -21.04
CA ARG A 2 24.92 12.08 -19.89
C ARG A 2 23.92 12.79 -18.94
N LYS A 3 24.10 12.69 -17.61
CA LYS A 3 23.22 13.30 -16.56
C LYS A 3 22.80 14.76 -16.83
N LYS A 4 23.65 15.58 -17.47
CA LYS A 4 23.35 16.96 -17.88
C LYS A 4 22.24 17.08 -18.94
N GLN A 5 22.14 16.15 -19.88
CA GLN A 5 21.11 16.15 -20.93
C GLN A 5 19.74 15.79 -20.34
N LEU A 6 19.67 14.81 -19.45
CA LEU A 6 18.43 14.43 -18.78
C LEU A 6 17.85 15.56 -17.90
N ARG A 7 18.71 16.31 -17.20
CA ARG A 7 18.28 17.51 -16.44
C ARG A 7 17.68 18.60 -17.33
N LYS A 8 18.15 18.74 -18.57
CA LYS A 8 17.67 19.74 -19.52
C LYS A 8 16.33 19.36 -20.16
N VAL A 9 16.06 18.06 -20.30
CA VAL A 9 14.81 17.53 -20.89
C VAL A 9 13.68 17.49 -19.86
N TYR A 10 13.95 17.03 -18.63
CA TYR A 10 12.89 16.74 -17.66
C TYR A 10 12.70 17.82 -16.59
N GLY A 11 13.56 18.83 -16.51
CA GLY A 11 13.39 19.97 -15.60
C GLY A 11 13.09 19.57 -14.14
N GLY A 12 14.07 19.02 -13.41
CA GLY A 12 13.88 18.68 -11.99
C GLY A 12 14.63 17.44 -11.53
N ARG A 13 14.15 16.82 -10.45
CA ARG A 13 14.67 15.53 -9.95
C ARG A 13 14.39 14.44 -11.00
N HIS A 14 15.41 13.65 -11.31
CA HIS A 14 15.27 12.52 -12.22
C HIS A 14 14.90 11.26 -11.45
N TYR A 15 13.76 10.66 -11.81
CA TYR A 15 13.29 9.40 -11.26
C TYR A 15 13.83 8.21 -12.09
N LYS A 16 14.16 7.12 -11.40
CA LYS A 16 14.54 5.85 -12.05
C LYS A 16 13.33 5.24 -12.77
N LYS A 17 13.58 4.40 -13.77
CA LYS A 17 12.51 3.74 -14.56
C LYS A 17 11.46 3.07 -13.66
N ASN A 18 11.87 2.28 -12.68
CA ASN A 18 10.94 1.62 -11.74
C ASN A 18 10.13 2.60 -10.88
N GLN A 19 10.72 3.73 -10.49
CA GLN A 19 10.01 4.78 -9.75
C GLN A 19 8.97 5.48 -10.63
N VAL A 20 9.21 5.60 -11.93
CA VAL A 20 8.23 6.16 -12.88
C VAL A 20 7.10 5.18 -13.13
N TRP A 21 7.38 3.88 -13.26
CA TRP A 21 6.34 2.85 -13.43
C TRP A 21 5.46 2.69 -12.19
N ASN A 22 6.04 2.84 -10.99
CA ASN A 22 5.35 2.70 -9.70
C ASN A 22 5.34 4.05 -8.97
N LEU A 23 4.86 5.09 -9.64
CA LEU A 23 4.97 6.47 -9.13
C LEU A 23 4.15 6.68 -7.85
N VAL A 24 2.99 6.05 -7.73
CA VAL A 24 2.15 6.10 -6.53
C VAL A 24 2.92 5.53 -5.33
N ASP A 25 3.46 4.32 -5.46
CA ASP A 25 4.23 3.66 -4.40
C ASP A 25 5.45 4.49 -4.01
N TYR A 26 6.13 5.05 -5.00
CA TYR A 26 7.31 5.88 -4.76
C TYR A 26 6.96 7.18 -4.01
N LEU A 27 5.81 7.80 -4.30
CA LEU A 27 5.36 9.03 -3.66
C LEU A 27 4.54 8.78 -2.39
N ALA A 28 4.18 7.54 -2.09
CA ALA A 28 3.22 7.22 -1.03
C ALA A 28 3.62 7.79 0.33
N LYS A 29 4.90 7.68 0.68
CA LYS A 29 5.44 8.23 1.92
C LYS A 29 5.33 9.76 1.98
N ASP A 30 5.62 10.44 0.88
CA ASP A 30 5.55 11.90 0.81
C ASP A 30 4.08 12.37 0.88
N ILE A 31 3.17 11.65 0.22
CA ILE A 31 1.72 11.90 0.28
C ILE A 31 1.22 11.72 1.71
N ALA A 32 1.47 10.56 2.35
CA ALA A 32 1.04 10.29 3.72
C ALA A 32 1.54 11.36 4.70
N ASN A 33 2.81 11.75 4.60
CA ASN A 33 3.39 12.78 5.45
C ASN A 33 2.79 14.17 5.20
N GLY A 34 2.53 14.53 3.94
CA GLY A 34 1.92 15.81 3.58
C GLY A 34 0.49 15.91 4.09
N VAL A 35 -0.33 14.88 3.83
CA VAL A 35 -1.72 14.82 4.30
C VAL A 35 -1.79 14.79 5.83
N ARG A 36 -0.88 14.08 6.50
CA ARG A 36 -0.79 14.08 7.97
C ARG A 36 -0.48 15.46 8.52
N GLN A 37 0.43 16.21 7.92
CA GLN A 37 0.70 17.58 8.35
C GLN A 37 -0.52 18.47 8.14
N PHE A 38 -1.13 18.43 6.95
CA PHE A 38 -2.33 19.19 6.63
C PHE A 38 -3.49 18.93 7.61
N ARG A 39 -3.69 17.68 8.01
CA ARG A 39 -4.70 17.29 9.02
C ARG A 39 -4.55 18.03 10.36
N HIS A 40 -3.33 18.40 10.75
CA HIS A 40 -3.04 19.05 12.03
C HIS A 40 -2.87 20.57 11.91
N MET A 41 -3.07 21.14 10.72
CA MET A 41 -3.09 22.59 10.54
C MET A 41 -4.42 23.16 11.02
N ASP A 42 -4.39 24.42 11.46
CA ASP A 42 -5.61 25.23 11.57
C ASP A 42 -6.07 25.54 10.15
N ARG A 43 -7.25 25.05 9.76
CA ARG A 43 -7.74 25.07 8.37
C ARG A 43 -8.86 26.10 8.24
N TYR A 44 -8.80 26.97 7.22
CA TYR A 44 -9.86 27.96 6.99
C TYR A 44 -11.18 27.36 6.51
N GLY A 45 -11.18 26.10 6.03
CA GLY A 45 -12.39 25.47 5.54
C GLY A 45 -12.34 23.96 5.39
N VAL A 46 -13.49 23.42 5.00
CA VAL A 46 -13.74 22.00 4.74
C VAL A 46 -14.44 21.83 3.39
N PRO A 47 -14.24 20.69 2.69
CA PRO A 47 -14.89 20.44 1.41
C PRO A 47 -16.41 20.36 1.52
N THR A 48 -17.08 20.58 0.40
CA THR A 48 -18.52 20.33 0.26
C THR A 48 -18.78 18.86 -0.07
N LYS A 49 -19.85 18.31 0.50
CA LYS A 49 -20.43 17.00 0.15
C LYS A 49 -21.07 17.06 -1.25
N GLU A 50 -21.46 15.89 -1.76
CA GLU A 50 -22.12 15.78 -3.07
C GLU A 50 -23.52 16.42 -3.10
N ASP A 51 -24.19 16.48 -1.96
CA ASP A 51 -25.49 17.14 -1.79
C ASP A 51 -25.38 18.67 -1.69
N GLY A 52 -24.18 19.23 -1.75
CA GLY A 52 -23.92 20.67 -1.67
C GLY A 52 -23.81 21.20 -0.23
N CYS A 53 -23.98 20.37 0.79
CA CYS A 53 -23.75 20.78 2.18
C CYS A 53 -22.25 20.73 2.54
N PRO A 54 -21.72 21.65 3.34
CA PRO A 54 -20.36 21.54 3.84
C PRO A 54 -20.20 20.28 4.69
N MET A 55 -19.02 19.64 4.62
CA MET A 55 -18.63 18.63 5.59
C MET A 55 -18.48 19.25 6.98
N THR A 56 -18.53 18.43 8.02
CA THR A 56 -17.98 18.83 9.31
C THR A 56 -16.46 18.60 9.34
N GLU A 57 -15.76 19.19 10.30
CA GLU A 57 -14.34 18.94 10.50
C GLU A 57 -14.06 17.47 10.81
N GLU A 58 -14.94 16.80 11.57
CA GLU A 58 -14.82 15.39 11.91
C GLU A 58 -14.95 14.50 10.66
N GLU A 59 -15.91 14.80 9.79
CA GLU A 59 -16.08 14.10 8.51
C GLU A 59 -14.85 14.27 7.62
N TRP A 60 -14.32 15.50 7.55
CA TRP A 60 -13.12 15.77 6.77
C TRP A 60 -11.89 15.05 7.35
N ASN A 61 -11.71 15.09 8.67
CA ASN A 61 -10.65 14.37 9.36
C ASN A 61 -10.73 12.86 9.15
N ALA A 62 -11.92 12.28 9.16
CA ALA A 62 -12.11 10.86 8.90
C ALA A 62 -11.67 10.48 7.47
N ILE A 63 -11.91 11.35 6.47
CA ILE A 63 -11.42 11.14 5.11
C ILE A 63 -9.89 11.24 5.06
N LEU A 64 -9.30 12.26 5.69
CA LEU A 64 -7.85 12.41 5.76
C LEU A 64 -7.19 11.19 6.44
N ASP A 65 -7.79 10.66 7.50
CA ASP A 65 -7.30 9.46 8.20
C ASP A 65 -7.30 8.22 7.30
N LYS A 66 -8.34 8.03 6.48
CA LYS A 66 -8.38 6.95 5.48
C LYS A 66 -7.28 7.09 4.42
N ILE A 67 -7.07 8.32 3.93
CA ILE A 67 -6.00 8.62 2.96
C ILE A 67 -4.64 8.32 3.58
N ILE A 68 -4.37 8.86 4.78
CA ILE A 68 -3.10 8.66 5.49
C ILE A 68 -2.83 7.17 5.68
N TRP A 69 -3.80 6.42 6.20
CA TRP A 69 -3.65 4.98 6.42
C TRP A 69 -3.31 4.23 5.12
N ALA A 70 -4.05 4.47 4.03
CA ALA A 70 -3.80 3.77 2.77
C ALA A 70 -2.41 4.04 2.20
N PHE A 71 -1.93 5.29 2.27
CA PHE A 71 -0.60 5.63 1.78
C PHE A 71 0.52 5.20 2.74
N GLU A 72 0.25 5.05 4.04
CA GLU A 72 1.18 4.39 4.97
C GLU A 72 1.34 2.91 4.67
N GLU A 73 0.24 2.19 4.38
CA GLU A 73 0.29 0.79 3.96
C GLU A 73 1.11 0.62 2.68
N ILE A 74 0.83 1.43 1.64
CA ILE A 74 1.58 1.39 0.38
C ILE A 74 3.07 1.70 0.62
N ALA A 75 3.38 2.73 1.42
CA ALA A 75 4.76 3.10 1.71
C ALA A 75 5.52 2.03 2.52
N GLY A 76 4.80 1.21 3.29
CA GLY A 76 5.31 0.14 4.11
C GLY A 76 5.41 -1.22 3.40
N ASP A 77 5.08 -1.30 2.11
CA ASP A 77 4.95 -2.57 1.37
C ASP A 77 3.88 -3.49 1.99
N GLU A 78 2.75 -2.91 2.35
CA GLU A 78 1.54 -3.59 2.84
C GLU A 78 1.81 -4.50 4.07
N PRO A 79 2.35 -3.94 5.17
CA PRO A 79 2.80 -4.74 6.31
C PRO A 79 1.64 -5.45 7.04
N ASN A 80 0.41 -4.98 6.85
CA ASN A 80 -0.80 -5.56 7.43
C ASN A 80 -1.59 -6.43 6.45
N ASP A 81 -0.98 -6.87 5.35
CA ASP A 81 -1.59 -7.86 4.45
C ASP A 81 -1.92 -9.15 5.24
N PRO A 82 -3.20 -9.57 5.28
CA PRO A 82 -3.63 -10.76 6.02
C PRO A 82 -2.86 -12.04 5.66
N ARG A 83 -2.34 -12.14 4.44
CA ARG A 83 -1.54 -13.29 3.99
C ARG A 83 -0.22 -13.40 4.75
N LEU A 84 0.36 -12.28 5.19
CA LEU A 84 1.60 -12.27 5.96
C LEU A 84 1.39 -12.86 7.36
N ALA A 85 0.25 -12.57 8.00
CA ALA A 85 -0.10 -13.15 9.29
C ALA A 85 -0.26 -14.68 9.20
N VAL A 86 -1.04 -15.14 8.22
CA VAL A 86 -1.25 -16.58 7.99
C VAL A 86 0.05 -17.31 7.62
N MET A 87 0.92 -16.66 6.84
CA MET A 87 2.26 -17.18 6.55
C MET A 87 3.11 -17.27 7.82
N GLY A 88 3.06 -16.26 8.69
CA GLY A 88 3.76 -16.27 9.98
C GLY A 88 3.31 -17.43 10.87
N GLU A 89 2.00 -17.59 11.05
CA GLU A 89 1.43 -18.71 11.80
C GLU A 89 1.83 -20.08 11.22
N MET A 90 1.87 -20.20 9.89
CA MET A 90 2.30 -21.41 9.21
C MET A 90 3.77 -21.71 9.52
N LEU A 91 4.66 -20.71 9.45
CA LEU A 91 6.08 -20.90 9.75
C LEU A 91 6.34 -21.24 11.23
N ASP A 92 5.53 -20.69 12.14
CA ASP A 92 5.58 -21.04 13.57
C ASP A 92 5.13 -22.48 13.83
N ALA A 93 4.05 -22.92 13.17
CA ALA A 93 3.54 -24.28 13.29
C ALA A 93 4.43 -25.32 12.59
N PHE A 94 5.07 -24.92 11.48
CA PHE A 94 5.92 -25.77 10.67
C PHE A 94 7.29 -25.11 10.41
N PRO A 95 8.22 -25.13 11.38
CA PRO A 95 9.54 -24.49 11.23
C PRO A 95 10.37 -25.02 10.05
N ASN A 96 10.09 -26.25 9.60
CA ASN A 96 10.66 -26.87 8.40
C ASN A 96 9.62 -26.98 7.29
N ALA A 97 8.80 -25.93 7.09
CA ALA A 97 7.73 -25.89 6.09
C ALA A 97 8.19 -26.15 4.66
N TRP A 98 9.47 -25.94 4.35
CA TRP A 98 10.01 -26.02 3.00
C TRP A 98 10.78 -27.31 2.77
N GLU A 99 10.35 -28.05 1.76
CA GLU A 99 11.08 -29.18 1.19
C GLU A 99 11.85 -28.73 -0.05
N TYR A 100 12.93 -29.43 -0.38
CA TYR A 100 13.73 -29.12 -1.56
C TYR A 100 14.36 -30.36 -2.20
N GLU A 101 14.56 -30.26 -3.50
CA GLU A 101 15.29 -31.23 -4.32
C GLU A 101 16.35 -30.51 -5.15
N ARG A 102 17.51 -31.16 -5.31
CA ARG A 102 18.60 -30.68 -6.15
C ARG A 102 18.48 -31.31 -7.54
N LEU A 103 18.45 -30.48 -8.57
CA LEU A 103 18.36 -30.89 -9.97
C LEU A 103 19.74 -31.20 -10.56
N GLU A 104 19.77 -31.90 -11.69
CA GLU A 104 21.02 -32.33 -12.37
C GLU A 104 21.91 -31.15 -12.80
N ASP A 105 21.30 -30.01 -13.14
CA ASP A 105 22.00 -28.77 -13.50
C ASP A 105 22.56 -28.01 -12.29
N GLY A 106 22.40 -28.56 -11.08
CA GLY A 106 22.85 -27.97 -9.82
C GLY A 106 21.88 -26.96 -9.21
N SER A 107 20.77 -26.64 -9.88
CA SER A 107 19.72 -25.78 -9.33
C SER A 107 18.90 -26.50 -8.25
N ARG A 108 18.07 -25.74 -7.53
CA ARG A 108 17.19 -26.26 -6.47
C ARG A 108 15.75 -25.93 -6.78
N LYS A 109 14.88 -26.91 -6.61
CA LYS A 109 13.43 -26.74 -6.59
C LYS A 109 12.97 -26.87 -5.15
N SER A 110 12.12 -25.95 -4.69
CA SER A 110 11.53 -25.98 -3.35
C SER A 110 10.01 -25.91 -3.41
N TRP A 111 9.35 -26.52 -2.44
CA TRP A 111 7.90 -26.49 -2.27
C TRP A 111 7.55 -26.59 -0.78
N LEU A 112 6.30 -26.30 -0.45
CA LEU A 112 5.82 -26.50 0.92
C LEU A 112 5.60 -27.99 1.18
N SER A 113 5.99 -28.44 2.38
CA SER A 113 5.61 -29.75 2.91
C SER A 113 4.09 -29.91 2.87
N LYS A 114 3.61 -31.16 2.80
CA LYS A 114 2.17 -31.44 2.72
C LYS A 114 1.37 -30.83 3.86
N ASP A 115 1.92 -30.85 5.08
CA ASP A 115 1.24 -30.33 6.26
C ASP A 115 1.17 -28.80 6.24
N ALA A 116 2.27 -28.14 5.84
CA ALA A 116 2.31 -26.69 5.66
C ALA A 116 1.36 -26.22 4.54
N GLN A 117 1.30 -26.95 3.42
CA GLN A 117 0.36 -26.66 2.34
C GLN A 117 -1.10 -26.83 2.80
N ALA A 118 -1.41 -27.96 3.45
CA ALA A 118 -2.76 -28.22 3.98
C ALA A 118 -3.20 -27.16 5.00
N PHE A 119 -2.27 -26.61 5.79
CA PHE A 119 -2.54 -25.51 6.71
C PHE A 119 -2.99 -24.22 5.99
N LEU A 120 -2.34 -23.90 4.87
CA LEU A 120 -2.70 -22.74 4.05
C LEU A 120 -4.02 -22.97 3.31
N ASP A 121 -4.18 -24.15 2.69
CA ASP A 121 -5.39 -24.52 1.96
C ASP A 121 -6.63 -24.44 2.85
N ALA A 122 -6.53 -24.89 4.12
CA ALA A 122 -7.62 -24.83 5.08
C ALA A 122 -8.06 -23.40 5.45
N ARG A 123 -7.25 -22.38 5.17
CA ARG A 123 -7.51 -20.96 5.48
C ARG A 123 -7.67 -20.11 4.22
N GLU A 124 -7.57 -20.69 3.03
CA GLU A 124 -7.50 -19.96 1.77
C GLU A 124 -8.70 -19.02 1.60
N GLU A 125 -9.92 -19.53 1.81
CA GLU A 125 -11.15 -18.75 1.60
C GLU A 125 -11.23 -17.54 2.55
N GLU A 126 -10.97 -17.74 3.84
CA GLU A 126 -11.01 -16.67 4.83
C GLU A 126 -9.91 -15.64 4.58
N THR A 127 -8.69 -16.11 4.29
CA THR A 127 -7.53 -15.26 4.02
C THR A 127 -7.74 -14.45 2.75
N ALA A 128 -8.32 -15.04 1.70
CA ALA A 128 -8.64 -14.35 0.46
C ALA A 128 -9.67 -13.25 0.68
N LYS A 129 -10.77 -13.52 1.41
CA LYS A 129 -11.77 -12.50 1.75
C LYS A 129 -11.17 -11.35 2.57
N ALA A 130 -10.33 -11.67 3.56
CA ALA A 130 -9.65 -10.67 4.36
C ALA A 130 -8.68 -9.81 3.52
N HIS A 131 -7.90 -10.46 2.65
CA HIS A 131 -7.01 -9.78 1.71
C HIS A 131 -7.79 -8.87 0.76
N ASP A 132 -8.90 -9.32 0.18
CA ASP A 132 -9.71 -8.51 -0.73
C ASP A 132 -10.30 -7.29 -0.03
N ALA A 133 -10.80 -7.44 1.20
CA ALA A 133 -11.26 -6.32 2.01
C ALA A 133 -10.13 -5.35 2.36
N TYR A 134 -8.94 -5.86 2.68
CA TYR A 134 -7.74 -5.06 2.93
C TYR A 134 -7.34 -4.23 1.70
N LYS A 135 -7.27 -4.86 0.52
CA LYS A 135 -6.96 -4.17 -0.75
C LYS A 135 -8.03 -3.16 -1.13
N ALA A 136 -9.31 -3.48 -0.91
CA ALA A 136 -10.41 -2.54 -1.13
C ALA A 136 -10.28 -1.28 -0.27
N ARG A 137 -9.84 -1.42 0.99
CA ARG A 137 -9.61 -0.28 1.88
C ARG A 137 -8.44 0.61 1.42
N ILE A 138 -7.36 0.01 0.93
CA ILE A 138 -6.25 0.76 0.32
C ILE A 138 -6.75 1.54 -0.89
N GLU A 139 -7.53 0.88 -1.76
CA GLU A 139 -8.07 1.50 -2.97
C GLU A 139 -9.06 2.64 -2.64
N GLU A 140 -9.90 2.47 -1.61
CA GLU A 140 -10.77 3.54 -1.09
C GLU A 140 -9.94 4.78 -0.71
N GLY A 141 -8.86 4.61 0.05
CA GLY A 141 -7.98 5.73 0.43
C GLY A 141 -7.32 6.42 -0.76
N LYS A 142 -6.91 5.68 -1.79
CA LYS A 142 -6.39 6.25 -3.03
C LYS A 142 -7.44 7.07 -3.78
N GLN A 143 -8.66 6.55 -3.88
CA GLN A 143 -9.76 7.25 -4.56
C GLN A 143 -10.15 8.53 -3.83
N LEU A 144 -10.20 8.49 -2.49
CA LEU A 144 -10.42 9.67 -1.67
C LEU A 144 -9.33 10.73 -1.88
N PHE A 145 -8.06 10.32 -1.95
CA PHE A 145 -6.98 11.25 -2.26
C PHE A 145 -7.15 11.89 -3.63
N VAL A 146 -7.44 11.12 -4.68
CA VAL A 146 -7.70 11.67 -6.02
C VAL A 146 -8.87 12.64 -6.01
N LYS A 147 -9.96 12.31 -5.30
CA LYS A 147 -11.16 13.14 -5.18
C LYS A 147 -10.86 14.47 -4.48
N TYR A 148 -10.05 14.46 -3.43
CA TYR A 148 -9.88 15.62 -2.55
C TYR A 148 -8.49 16.28 -2.58
N ILE A 149 -7.56 15.85 -3.44
CA ILE A 149 -6.24 16.49 -3.54
C ILE A 149 -6.35 17.99 -3.82
N GLY A 150 -7.34 18.40 -4.62
CA GLY A 150 -7.64 19.80 -4.91
C GLY A 150 -8.27 20.58 -3.75
N ALA A 151 -8.54 19.93 -2.62
CA ALA A 151 -8.99 20.53 -1.37
C ALA A 151 -7.91 20.48 -0.27
N LEU A 152 -6.70 20.00 -0.59
CA LEU A 152 -5.52 20.06 0.29
C LEU A 152 -4.79 21.39 0.11
N TRP A 153 -5.50 22.49 0.28
CA TRP A 153 -4.98 23.84 0.25
C TRP A 153 -5.62 24.64 1.38
N ASP A 154 -4.92 25.69 1.78
CA ASP A 154 -5.41 26.73 2.67
C ASP A 154 -4.79 28.06 2.26
#